data_AF-A0ABD6BWR7-F1
#
_entry.id   AF-A0ABD6BWR7-F1
#
_cell.length_a   1.000
_cell.length_b   1.000
_cell.length_c   1.000
_cell.angle_alpha   90.00
_cell.angle_beta   90.00
_cell.angle_gamma   90.00
#
_symmetry.space_group_name_H-M   'P 1'
#
loop_
_entity.id
_entity.type
_entity.pdbx_description
1 polymer ?
#
loop_
_entity_poly.entity_id
_entity_poly.type
_entity_poly.pdbx_seq_one_letter_code
_entity_poly.pdbx_strand_id
1 'polypeptide(L)'
;MVEKTDRTPEDGSRSTDGRRFEIFVREEEADPLRHVGSVAASTPDAAHEEASALFAWFARDVWVCPAEETHRYSAESLADERGRDGDSTGDESGDGDADAASDGEPRVYEETEGTPAVGDGPRASDAEGSR
;
A
#
# COMPACT_ATOMS: atom_id res chain seq x y z
N MET A 1 6.75 35.46 -3.09
CA MET A 1 6.29 35.22 -1.71
C MET A 1 5.21 34.15 -1.82
N VAL A 2 5.49 32.91 -1.37
CA VAL A 2 4.50 31.82 -1.49
C VAL A 2 3.65 31.87 -0.24
N GLU A 3 2.36 32.18 -0.39
CA GLU A 3 1.39 32.07 0.69
C GLU A 3 1.40 30.64 1.21
N LYS A 4 1.62 30.50 2.51
CA LYS A 4 1.57 29.21 3.18
C LYS A 4 0.10 28.92 3.45
N THR A 5 -0.38 27.77 2.99
CA THR A 5 -1.71 27.29 3.31
C THR A 5 -1.84 27.19 4.83
N ASP A 6 -2.59 28.11 5.42
CA ASP A 6 -2.97 28.04 6.82
C ASP A 6 -3.98 26.90 6.96
N ARG A 7 -3.60 25.86 7.71
CA ARG A 7 -4.46 24.71 7.98
C ARG A 7 -4.77 24.76 9.46
N THR A 8 -5.99 25.17 9.79
CA THR A 8 -6.48 25.13 11.17
C THR A 8 -6.84 23.68 11.51
N PRO A 9 -6.37 23.14 12.64
CA PRO A 9 -6.83 21.83 13.10
C PRO A 9 -8.32 21.93 13.41
N GLU A 10 -9.11 21.02 12.84
CA GLU A 10 -10.53 20.92 13.18
C GLU A 10 -10.68 20.05 14.43
N ASP A 11 -11.08 20.66 15.54
CA ASP A 11 -11.52 19.98 16.77
C ASP A 11 -12.94 19.39 16.60
N GLY A 12 -13.20 18.70 15.50
CA GLY A 12 -14.27 17.72 15.46
C GLY A 12 -13.79 16.53 16.30
N SER A 13 -14.64 15.97 17.15
CA SER A 13 -14.35 14.70 17.84
C SER A 13 -14.02 13.65 16.78
N ARG A 14 -12.74 13.52 16.42
CA ARG A 14 -12.23 12.30 15.82
C ARG A 14 -12.57 11.26 16.87
N SER A 15 -13.27 10.20 16.50
CA SER A 15 -13.73 9.12 17.40
C SER A 15 -12.57 8.32 18.03
N THR A 16 -11.48 8.99 18.38
CA THR A 16 -10.22 8.47 18.91
C THR A 16 -10.28 8.18 20.41
N ASP A 17 -11.33 8.62 21.10
CA ASP A 17 -11.64 8.18 22.48
C ASP A 17 -12.46 6.87 22.51
N GLY A 18 -12.81 6.32 21.34
CA GLY A 18 -13.53 5.06 21.21
C GLY A 18 -12.63 3.83 21.37
N ARG A 19 -13.18 2.78 21.99
CA ARG A 19 -12.64 1.42 21.95
C ARG A 19 -12.17 1.04 20.54
N ARG A 20 -11.10 0.26 20.45
CA ARG A 20 -10.57 -0.20 19.15
C ARG A 20 -11.20 -1.51 18.73
N PHE A 21 -11.29 -1.71 17.43
CA PHE A 21 -11.78 -2.92 16.82
C PHE A 21 -10.83 -3.41 15.74
N GLU A 22 -10.54 -4.71 15.75
CA GLU A 22 -9.82 -5.41 14.69
C GLU A 22 -10.81 -5.78 13.58
N ILE A 23 -10.43 -5.50 12.33
CA ILE A 23 -11.29 -5.66 11.15
C ILE A 23 -10.78 -6.80 10.29
N PHE A 24 -11.70 -7.67 9.90
CA PHE A 24 -11.42 -8.76 8.97
C PHE A 24 -12.39 -8.72 7.80
N VAL A 25 -11.89 -8.95 6.59
CA VAL A 25 -12.70 -8.92 5.36
C VAL A 25 -12.58 -10.21 4.57
N ARG A 26 -13.63 -10.53 3.84
CA ARG A 26 -13.64 -11.57 2.80
C ARG A 26 -14.27 -11.00 1.54
N GLU A 27 -13.58 -11.11 0.41
CA GLU A 27 -14.01 -10.55 -0.87
C GLU A 27 -14.92 -11.52 -1.62
N GLU A 28 -14.52 -12.79 -1.74
CA GLU A 28 -15.34 -13.84 -2.35
C GLU A 28 -15.69 -14.95 -1.35
N GLU A 29 -16.71 -15.77 -1.63
CA GLU A 29 -17.13 -16.84 -0.70
C GLU A 29 -16.01 -17.83 -0.37
N ALA A 30 -15.20 -18.15 -1.38
CA ALA A 30 -14.10 -19.10 -1.28
C ALA A 30 -12.85 -18.49 -0.64
N ASP A 31 -12.79 -17.16 -0.51
CA ASP A 31 -11.63 -16.49 0.04
C ASP A 31 -11.54 -16.66 1.57
N PRO A 32 -10.32 -16.77 2.12
CA PRO A 32 -10.14 -16.74 3.56
C PRO A 32 -10.46 -15.35 4.11
N LEU A 33 -10.91 -15.31 5.37
CA LEU A 33 -11.07 -14.06 6.12
C LEU A 33 -9.68 -13.46 6.40
N ARG A 34 -9.44 -12.20 6.00
CA ARG A 34 -8.14 -11.52 6.13
C ARG A 34 -8.23 -10.35 7.09
N HIS A 35 -7.29 -10.25 8.03
CA HIS A 35 -7.16 -9.08 8.89
C HIS A 35 -6.63 -7.89 8.09
N VAL A 36 -7.34 -6.77 8.08
CA VAL A 36 -6.99 -5.56 7.30
C VAL A 36 -6.52 -4.40 8.15
N GLY A 37 -6.73 -4.44 9.46
CA GLY A 37 -6.27 -3.41 10.38
C GLY A 37 -7.27 -3.14 11.49
N SER A 38 -7.09 -2.01 12.17
CA SER A 38 -7.89 -1.61 13.32
C SER A 38 -8.55 -0.25 13.13
N VAL A 39 -9.77 -0.08 13.63
CA VAL A 39 -10.51 1.20 13.65
C VAL A 39 -10.87 1.59 15.08
N ALA A 40 -10.95 2.89 15.36
CA ALA A 40 -11.43 3.41 16.64
C ALA A 40 -12.91 3.80 16.50
N ALA A 41 -13.77 3.26 17.37
CA ALA A 41 -15.19 3.56 17.36
C ALA A 41 -15.82 3.31 18.74
N SER A 42 -17.00 3.87 19.02
CA SER A 42 -17.67 3.66 20.31
C SER A 42 -18.49 2.36 20.36
N THR A 43 -18.92 1.85 19.20
CA THR A 43 -19.80 0.68 19.07
C THR A 43 -19.37 -0.22 17.90
N PRO A 44 -19.75 -1.51 17.90
CA PRO A 44 -19.47 -2.40 16.77
C PRO A 44 -20.08 -1.90 15.45
N ASP A 45 -21.29 -1.34 15.50
CA ASP A 45 -21.96 -0.80 14.31
C ASP A 45 -21.18 0.38 13.71
N ALA A 46 -20.73 1.32 14.54
CA ALA A 46 -19.91 2.44 14.08
C ALA A 46 -18.55 1.97 13.53
N ALA A 47 -17.95 0.95 14.14
CA ALA A 47 -16.73 0.32 13.60
C ALA A 47 -16.98 -0.34 12.24
N HIS A 48 -18.13 -0.99 12.06
CA HIS A 48 -18.51 -1.59 10.78
C HIS A 48 -18.70 -0.52 9.69
N GLU A 49 -19.37 0.60 10.00
CA GLU A 49 -19.54 1.71 9.05
C GLU A 49 -18.19 2.29 8.60
N GLU A 50 -17.31 2.61 9.55
CA GLU A 50 -15.97 3.12 9.26
C GLU A 50 -15.13 2.09 8.48
N ALA A 51 -15.15 0.82 8.89
CA ALA A 51 -14.44 -0.25 8.20
C ALA A 51 -14.94 -0.47 6.76
N SER A 52 -16.26 -0.37 6.55
CA SER A 52 -16.87 -0.48 5.22
C SER A 52 -16.39 0.65 4.30
N ALA A 53 -16.30 1.88 4.81
CA ALA A 53 -15.80 3.03 4.07
C ALA A 53 -14.30 2.93 3.73
N LEU A 54 -13.49 2.39 4.65
CA LEU A 54 -12.03 2.34 4.50
C LEU A 54 -11.51 1.12 3.73
N PHE A 55 -12.09 -0.07 3.98
CA PHE A 55 -11.45 -1.33 3.60
C PHE A 55 -12.37 -2.28 2.81
N ALA A 56 -13.67 -2.04 2.79
CA ALA A 56 -14.64 -3.05 2.39
C ALA A 56 -15.61 -2.61 1.27
N TRP A 57 -15.15 -1.71 0.38
CA TRP A 57 -15.95 -1.22 -0.75
C TRP A 57 -16.46 -2.33 -1.67
N PHE A 58 -15.67 -3.41 -1.80
CA PHE A 58 -16.02 -4.60 -2.58
C PHE A 58 -16.02 -5.88 -1.75
N ALA A 59 -15.93 -5.77 -0.41
CA ALA A 59 -15.95 -6.94 0.44
C ALA A 59 -17.35 -7.54 0.46
N ARG A 60 -17.42 -8.87 0.38
CA ARG A 60 -18.66 -9.61 0.58
C ARG A 60 -19.05 -9.64 2.05
N ASP A 61 -18.09 -9.90 2.93
CA ASP A 61 -18.31 -10.00 4.37
C ASP A 61 -17.28 -9.15 5.13
N VAL A 62 -17.77 -8.45 6.16
CA VAL A 62 -16.95 -7.65 7.10
C VAL A 62 -17.21 -8.12 8.52
N TRP A 63 -16.14 -8.49 9.21
CA TRP A 63 -16.19 -8.95 10.60
C TRP A 63 -15.47 -7.93 11.48
N VAL A 64 -16.09 -7.64 12.63
CA VAL A 64 -15.62 -6.62 13.56
C VAL A 64 -15.48 -7.24 14.93
N CYS A 65 -14.27 -7.22 15.49
CA CYS A 65 -13.98 -7.77 16.81
C CYS A 65 -13.42 -6.67 17.71
N PRO A 66 -13.92 -6.48 18.95
CA PRO A 66 -13.27 -5.60 19.91
C PRO A 66 -11.81 -6.04 20.11
N ALA A 67 -10.88 -5.08 20.09
CA ALA A 67 -9.47 -5.38 20.22
C ALA A 67 -9.13 -6.02 21.59
N GLU A 68 -9.91 -5.70 22.64
CA GLU A 68 -9.78 -6.29 23.97
C GLU A 68 -10.19 -7.78 24.05
N GLU A 69 -11.04 -8.23 23.12
CA GLU A 69 -11.47 -9.63 23.01
C GLU A 69 -10.60 -10.42 22.00
N THR A 70 -9.75 -9.73 21.24
CA THR A 70 -8.85 -10.36 20.27
C THR A 70 -7.53 -10.74 20.95
N HIS A 71 -7.25 -12.04 20.99
CA HIS A 71 -6.02 -12.57 21.58
C HIS A 71 -5.06 -13.08 20.50
N ARG A 72 -3.81 -12.63 20.55
CA ARG A 72 -2.74 -13.10 19.67
C ARG A 72 -1.79 -14.02 20.45
N TYR A 73 -1.56 -15.20 19.91
CA TYR A 73 -0.53 -16.13 20.38
C TYR A 73 0.57 -16.19 19.34
N SER A 74 1.81 -15.92 19.73
CA SER A 74 2.99 -16.00 18.86
C SER A 74 4.05 -16.88 19.50
N ALA A 75 4.77 -17.64 18.68
CA ALA A 75 5.97 -18.35 19.11
C ALA A 75 7.17 -17.40 19.29
N GLU A 76 7.11 -16.20 18.70
CA GLU A 76 8.14 -15.17 18.76
C GLU A 76 7.73 -14.09 19.79
N SER A 77 8.65 -13.75 20.69
CA SER A 77 8.43 -12.73 21.70
C SER A 77 8.61 -11.33 21.11
N LEU A 78 7.58 -10.49 21.20
CA LEU A 78 7.59 -9.05 20.86
C LEU A 78 8.62 -8.19 21.62
N ALA A 79 9.43 -8.79 22.49
CA ALA A 79 10.43 -8.10 23.30
C ALA A 79 11.74 -7.78 22.54
N ASP A 80 11.98 -8.39 21.38
CA ASP A 80 13.26 -8.26 20.65
C ASP A 80 13.40 -6.96 19.82
N GLU A 81 12.29 -6.27 19.53
CA GLU A 81 12.32 -5.06 18.68
C GLU A 81 12.55 -3.76 19.47
N ARG A 82 12.59 -3.80 20.81
CA ARG A 82 12.82 -2.62 21.67
C ARG A 82 14.31 -2.34 21.95
N GLY A 83 15.21 -2.88 21.13
CA GLY A 83 16.67 -2.73 21.26
C GLY A 83 17.37 -2.13 20.04
N ARG A 84 16.61 -1.74 18.99
CA ARG A 84 17.18 -1.21 17.74
C ARG A 84 16.95 0.29 17.53
N ASP A 85 16.64 1.03 18.58
CA ASP A 85 16.50 2.48 18.54
C ASP A 85 17.17 3.09 19.78
N GLY A 86 18.50 3.25 19.72
CA GLY A 86 19.23 4.04 20.69
C GLY A 86 20.53 3.43 21.19
N ASP A 87 21.60 3.53 20.39
CA ASP A 87 22.89 4.12 20.81
C ASP A 87 23.94 3.85 19.73
N SER A 88 24.37 4.90 19.03
CA SER A 88 25.70 5.01 18.41
C SER A 88 25.90 6.47 17.99
N THR A 89 26.15 7.32 19.00
CA THR A 89 26.76 8.62 18.76
C THR A 89 28.28 8.45 18.81
N GLY A 90 28.90 8.36 17.63
CA GLY A 90 30.28 8.71 17.24
C GLY A 90 31.49 8.38 18.13
N ASP A 91 32.47 7.69 17.54
CA ASP A 91 33.89 8.08 17.61
C ASP A 91 34.64 7.61 16.35
N GLU A 92 35.39 8.52 15.72
CA GLU A 92 36.07 8.38 14.43
C GLU A 92 37.48 7.77 14.58
N SER A 93 37.89 6.88 13.67
CA SER A 93 39.18 6.92 12.93
C SER A 93 39.52 5.55 12.33
N GLY A 94 39.70 5.51 11.01
CA GLY A 94 40.15 4.32 10.29
C GLY A 94 40.34 4.64 8.81
N ASP A 95 41.44 5.33 8.48
CA ASP A 95 41.98 5.47 7.14
C ASP A 95 41.97 4.13 6.38
N GLY A 96 41.37 4.13 5.20
CA GLY A 96 41.26 2.99 4.30
C GLY A 96 40.98 3.45 2.88
N ASP A 97 41.96 4.12 2.29
CA ASP A 97 42.08 4.36 0.85
C ASP A 97 42.20 3.02 0.11
N ALA A 98 41.21 2.67 -0.71
CA ALA A 98 41.38 1.79 -1.87
C ALA A 98 40.13 1.81 -2.76
N ASP A 99 40.30 2.51 -3.87
CA ASP A 99 39.68 2.37 -5.19
C ASP A 99 38.89 1.09 -5.54
N ALA A 100 37.94 1.33 -6.45
CA ALA A 100 37.44 0.43 -7.50
C ALA A 100 36.38 -0.62 -7.12
N ALA A 101 35.12 -0.28 -7.38
CA ALA A 101 34.47 -0.63 -8.65
C ALA A 101 33.00 -0.19 -8.57
N SER A 102 32.63 0.73 -9.46
CA SER A 102 31.24 0.89 -9.88
C SER A 102 30.80 -0.46 -10.43
N ASP A 103 29.98 -1.20 -9.68
CA ASP A 103 29.19 -2.33 -10.19
C ASP A 103 28.16 -1.75 -11.19
N GLY A 104 28.67 -1.40 -12.36
CA GLY A 104 27.89 -1.20 -13.56
C GLY A 104 27.39 -2.56 -13.97
N GLU A 105 26.23 -2.94 -13.43
CA GLU A 105 25.49 -4.10 -13.92
C GLU A 105 25.36 -3.96 -15.45
N PRO A 106 25.86 -4.93 -16.24
CA PRO A 106 25.77 -4.84 -17.69
C PRO A 106 24.29 -4.91 -18.07
N ARG A 107 23.76 -3.79 -18.56
CA ARG A 107 22.42 -3.74 -19.12
C ARG A 107 22.45 -4.45 -20.45
N VAL A 108 22.18 -5.75 -20.42
CA VAL A 108 21.96 -6.54 -21.63
C VAL A 108 20.60 -6.10 -22.17
N TYR A 109 20.62 -5.17 -23.11
CA TYR A 109 19.45 -4.90 -23.94
C TYR A 109 19.48 -5.95 -25.04
N GLU A 110 18.61 -6.96 -24.95
CA GLU A 110 18.33 -7.81 -26.10
C GLU A 110 17.66 -6.94 -27.16
N GLU A 111 18.41 -6.64 -28.22
CA GLU A 111 17.96 -6.01 -29.43
C GLU A 111 16.89 -6.90 -30.06
N THR A 112 15.61 -6.55 -29.86
CA THR A 112 14.52 -7.20 -30.60
C THR A 112 14.56 -6.69 -32.04
N GLU A 113 15.32 -7.37 -32.88
CA GLU A 113 15.25 -7.24 -34.34
C GLU A 113 13.88 -7.71 -34.82
N GLY A 114 12.90 -6.81 -34.77
CA GLY A 114 11.59 -6.97 -35.39
C GLY A 114 11.52 -6.12 -36.65
N THR A 115 11.92 -6.69 -37.79
CA THR A 115 11.69 -6.12 -39.12
C THR A 115 10.21 -5.75 -39.29
N PRO A 116 9.81 -4.48 -39.50
CA PRO A 116 8.46 -4.20 -39.95
C PRO A 116 8.34 -4.65 -41.41
N ALA A 117 7.67 -5.77 -41.62
CA ALA A 117 7.24 -6.19 -42.94
C ALA A 117 6.38 -5.07 -43.55
N VAL A 118 6.87 -4.52 -44.66
CA VAL A 118 6.14 -3.59 -45.51
C VAL A 118 4.80 -4.22 -45.92
N GLY A 119 3.71 -3.59 -45.51
CA GLY A 119 2.37 -3.98 -45.92
C GLY A 119 2.14 -3.59 -47.38
N ASP A 120 2.07 -4.59 -48.25
CA ASP A 120 1.64 -4.45 -49.65
C ASP A 120 0.12 -4.73 -49.76
N GLY A 121 -0.66 -3.65 -49.82
CA GLY A 121 -1.95 -3.51 -50.53
C GLY A 121 -3.25 -4.08 -49.90
N PRO A 122 -4.44 -3.75 -50.44
CA PRO A 122 -4.74 -2.77 -51.50
C PRO A 122 -5.91 -1.78 -51.22
N ARG A 123 -5.86 -0.68 -51.99
CA ARG A 123 -6.96 0.17 -52.53
C ARG A 123 -8.02 0.75 -51.58
N ALA A 124 -7.83 2.04 -51.30
CA ALA A 124 -8.91 2.95 -50.95
C ALA A 124 -9.92 3.08 -52.10
N SER A 125 -11.18 3.09 -51.68
CA SER A 125 -12.38 3.32 -52.46
C SER A 125 -12.40 4.73 -53.04
N ASP A 126 -12.51 4.85 -54.36
CA ASP A 126 -13.01 6.07 -54.97
C ASP A 126 -14.54 5.98 -55.09
N ALA A 127 -15.17 7.02 -54.58
CA ALA A 127 -16.61 7.19 -54.51
C ALA A 127 -17.15 7.88 -55.77
N GLU A 128 -18.48 7.82 -55.86
CA GLU A 128 -19.41 8.70 -56.61
C GLU A 128 -19.70 8.45 -58.09
N GLY A 129 -21.00 8.43 -58.40
CA GLY A 129 -21.51 9.00 -59.64
C GLY A 129 -22.65 8.26 -60.33
N SER A 130 -23.86 8.36 -59.77
CA SER A 130 -25.13 8.24 -60.49
C SER A 130 -25.12 9.09 -61.77
N ARG A 131 -25.44 8.56 -62.98
CA ARG A 131 -26.62 8.81 -63.87
C ARG A 131 -26.61 7.85 -65.05
#